data_AF-A0A1G9KBA8-F1
#
_entry.id   AF-A0A1G9KBA8-F1
#
_cell.length_a   1.000
_cell.length_b   1.000
_cell.length_c   1.000
_cell.angle_alpha   90.00
_cell.angle_beta   90.00
_cell.angle_gamma   90.00
#
_symmetry.space_group_name_H-M   'P 1'
#
loop_
_entity.id
_entity.type
_entity.pdbx_description
1 polymer ?
#
loop_
_entity_poly.entity_id
_entity_poly.type
_entity_poly.pdbx_seq_one_letter_code
_entity_poly.pdbx_strand_id
1 'polypeptide(L)'
;MTNKTRIFSTLLAIIALTMILSGCQSRQRMGMVREKGTGLMYGSYMNGNLFMDPSQFSNPTIKLSIRNTSGDPAVDLKALRNDIEKAYIEKGYKITKGKKYGIHIDINMRYSGQISTNMAIEYGLLGAATGGYVGSKSPSSMDGAVLGTAGGATVGAVLGSYSTEDTYIMVADIAIGLVDSLAKRKKYVINFGDTQIKKYNEETGFTAYRAREKSQVAVYAGGDNTHQSEIVSGVTSRFKRILEDAI
;
A
#
# COMPACT_ATOMS: atom_id res chain seq x y z
N MET A 1 54.92 29.59 -26.87
CA MET A 1 53.84 29.43 -25.88
C MET A 1 54.10 28.16 -25.09
N THR A 2 54.33 28.35 -23.80
CA THR A 2 55.02 27.46 -22.86
C THR A 2 54.23 26.19 -22.55
N ASN A 3 54.94 25.09 -22.32
CA ASN A 3 54.39 23.75 -22.02
C ASN A 3 53.28 23.76 -20.94
N LYS A 4 53.32 24.75 -20.03
CA LYS A 4 52.32 24.98 -18.97
C LYS A 4 50.91 25.31 -19.51
N THR A 5 50.78 26.07 -20.60
CA THR A 5 49.46 26.40 -21.17
C THR A 5 48.79 25.21 -21.85
N ARG A 6 49.58 24.29 -22.42
CA ARG A 6 49.07 23.03 -23.00
C ARG A 6 48.61 22.05 -21.92
N ILE A 7 49.36 21.94 -20.82
CA ILE A 7 48.98 21.09 -19.68
C ILE A 7 47.67 21.60 -19.04
N PHE A 8 47.53 22.93 -18.90
CA PHE A 8 46.32 23.53 -18.33
C PHE A 8 45.09 23.32 -19.21
N SER A 9 45.23 23.45 -20.54
CA SER A 9 44.12 23.21 -21.47
C SER A 9 43.71 21.73 -21.54
N THR A 10 44.66 20.79 -21.44
CA THR A 10 44.34 19.36 -21.35
C THR A 10 43.64 19.00 -20.05
N LEU A 11 44.03 19.61 -18.92
CA LEU A 11 43.38 19.36 -17.63
C LEU A 11 41.93 19.85 -17.63
N LEU A 12 41.68 21.04 -18.20
CA LEU A 12 40.34 21.61 -18.33
C LEU A 12 39.43 20.76 -19.22
N ALA A 13 39.98 20.22 -20.32
CA ALA A 13 39.25 19.33 -21.22
C ALA A 13 38.89 17.99 -20.57
N ILE A 14 39.78 17.43 -19.74
CA ILE A 14 39.51 16.19 -18.99
C ILE A 14 38.42 16.44 -17.94
N ILE A 15 38.46 17.56 -17.22
CA ILE A 15 37.42 17.93 -16.24
C ILE A 15 36.07 18.14 -16.92
N ALA A 16 36.03 18.86 -18.06
CA ALA A 16 34.80 19.05 -18.83
C ALA A 16 34.24 17.72 -19.35
N LEU A 17 35.09 16.80 -19.82
CA LEU A 17 34.68 15.48 -20.28
C LEU A 17 34.13 14.63 -19.14
N THR A 18 34.73 14.70 -17.93
CA THR A 18 34.21 14.00 -16.75
C THR A 18 32.85 14.53 -16.30
N MET A 19 32.57 15.83 -16.44
CA MET A 19 31.25 16.38 -16.10
C MET A 19 30.15 15.94 -17.06
N ILE A 20 30.46 15.74 -18.35
CA ILE A 20 29.50 15.26 -19.35
C ILE A 20 29.19 13.76 -19.13
N LEU A 21 30.18 12.97 -18.75
CA LEU A 21 30.02 11.53 -18.47
C LEU A 21 29.19 11.26 -17.20
N SER A 22 29.18 12.17 -16.22
CA SER A 22 28.32 12.09 -15.03
C SER A 22 26.83 12.26 -15.32
N GLY A 23 26.46 12.78 -16.50
CA GLY A 23 25.06 13.03 -16.88
C GLY A 23 24.31 11.82 -17.45
N CYS A 24 25.02 10.77 -17.88
CA CYS A 24 24.41 9.58 -18.50
C CYS A 24 24.10 8.45 -17.52
N GLN A 25 24.39 8.62 -16.23
CA GLN A 25 24.03 7.60 -15.25
C GLN A 25 22.52 7.71 -14.99
N SER A 26 21.73 6.84 -15.62
CA SER A 26 20.30 6.76 -15.37
C SER A 26 20.10 6.62 -13.86
N ARG A 27 19.50 7.64 -13.23
CA ARG A 27 19.28 7.64 -11.77
C ARG A 27 18.44 6.41 -11.45
N GLN A 28 19.08 5.37 -10.92
CA GLN A 28 18.38 4.16 -10.51
C GLN A 28 17.46 4.57 -9.36
N ARG A 29 16.15 4.59 -9.64
CA ARG A 29 15.14 5.09 -8.70
C ARG A 29 15.08 4.12 -7.51
N MET A 30 15.48 4.57 -6.31
CA MET A 30 15.60 3.69 -5.14
C MET A 30 14.28 2.95 -4.86
N GLY A 31 14.35 1.63 -4.64
CA GLY A 31 13.17 0.79 -4.38
C GLY A 31 12.34 0.40 -5.62
N MET A 32 12.73 0.87 -6.81
CA MET A 32 12.08 0.51 -8.07
C MET A 32 12.92 -0.50 -8.85
N VAL A 33 12.25 -1.47 -9.46
CA VAL A 33 12.86 -2.45 -10.35
C VAL A 33 12.53 -2.05 -11.79
N ARG A 34 13.56 -1.95 -12.63
CA ARG A 34 13.39 -1.69 -14.06
C ARG A 34 12.94 -2.97 -14.78
N GLU A 35 11.84 -2.86 -15.51
CA GLU A 35 11.36 -3.92 -16.38
C GLU A 35 12.24 -4.02 -17.64
N LYS A 36 12.57 -5.26 -18.03
CA LYS A 36 13.39 -5.51 -19.22
C LYS A 36 12.52 -5.31 -20.47
N GLY A 37 12.96 -4.43 -21.37
CA GLY A 37 12.32 -4.19 -22.67
C GLY A 37 11.58 -2.86 -22.77
N THR A 38 10.84 -2.47 -21.74
CA THR A 38 10.04 -1.21 -21.71
C THR A 38 10.81 -0.05 -21.07
N GLY A 39 11.80 -0.33 -20.22
CA GLY A 39 12.54 0.70 -19.48
C GLY A 39 11.77 1.31 -18.29
N LEU A 40 10.51 0.90 -18.11
CA LEU A 40 9.63 1.31 -17.02
C LEU A 40 10.18 0.83 -15.68
N MET A 41 10.00 1.65 -14.65
CA MET A 41 10.40 1.32 -13.30
C MET A 41 9.16 1.13 -12.43
N TYR A 42 9.13 0.03 -11.69
CA TYR A 42 8.02 -0.33 -10.80
C TYR A 42 8.53 -0.51 -9.37
N GLY A 43 7.89 0.13 -8.42
CA GLY A 43 8.12 -0.07 -6.99
C GLY A 43 6.83 -0.38 -6.26
N SER A 44 6.97 -0.88 -5.04
CA SER A 44 5.86 -1.21 -4.17
C SER A 44 6.28 -1.07 -2.72
N TYR A 45 5.33 -0.71 -1.87
CA TYR A 45 5.48 -0.58 -0.44
C TYR A 45 4.27 -1.19 0.25
N MET A 46 4.51 -1.92 1.33
CA MET A 46 3.48 -2.41 2.22
C MET A 46 3.91 -2.12 3.65
N ASN A 47 3.01 -1.53 4.45
CA ASN A 47 3.26 -1.36 5.87
C ASN A 47 2.84 -2.63 6.64
N GLY A 48 3.75 -3.15 7.45
CA GLY A 48 3.55 -4.37 8.22
C GLY A 48 3.65 -5.62 7.34
N ASN A 49 3.52 -6.77 7.98
CA ASN A 49 3.47 -8.05 7.29
C ASN A 49 2.19 -8.78 7.68
N LEU A 50 1.39 -9.13 6.69
CA LEU A 50 0.17 -9.89 6.87
C LEU A 50 0.54 -11.35 6.66
N PHE A 51 0.49 -12.12 7.74
CA PHE A 51 0.72 -13.56 7.71
C PHE A 51 -0.49 -14.25 8.31
N MET A 52 -1.23 -14.97 7.48
CA MET A 52 -2.41 -15.70 7.89
C MET A 52 -2.42 -17.03 7.16
N ASP A 53 -2.62 -18.11 7.89
CA ASP A 53 -2.79 -19.43 7.30
C ASP A 53 -4.18 -19.97 7.67
N PRO A 54 -4.92 -20.59 6.74
CA PRO A 54 -6.27 -21.10 7.03
C PRO A 54 -6.31 -22.07 8.22
N SER A 55 -5.23 -22.82 8.48
CA SER A 55 -5.12 -23.75 9.62
C SER A 55 -5.13 -23.05 10.99
N GLN A 56 -4.81 -21.76 11.04
CA GLN A 56 -4.84 -20.97 12.27
C GLN A 56 -6.26 -20.59 12.70
N PHE A 57 -7.26 -20.76 11.83
CA PHE A 57 -8.62 -20.32 12.06
C PHE A 57 -9.58 -21.49 12.18
N SER A 58 -10.38 -21.50 13.25
CA SER A 58 -11.48 -22.46 13.41
C SER A 58 -12.57 -22.31 12.35
N ASN A 59 -12.67 -21.12 11.75
CA ASN A 59 -13.55 -20.82 10.63
C ASN A 59 -12.76 -20.07 9.54
N PRO A 60 -12.11 -20.77 8.59
CA PRO A 60 -11.35 -20.16 7.50
C PRO A 60 -12.27 -19.66 6.37
N THR A 61 -13.44 -19.12 6.73
CA THR A 61 -14.37 -18.52 5.78
C THR A 61 -14.14 -17.01 5.74
N ILE A 62 -13.74 -16.51 4.59
CA ILE A 62 -13.48 -15.11 4.29
C ILE A 62 -14.75 -14.48 3.70
N LYS A 63 -15.11 -13.31 4.22
CA LYS A 63 -15.92 -12.33 3.50
C LYS A 63 -14.99 -11.30 2.90
N LEU A 64 -15.07 -11.10 1.58
CA LEU A 64 -14.23 -10.16 0.85
C LEU A 64 -15.04 -8.94 0.40
N SER A 65 -14.62 -7.76 0.86
CA SER A 65 -15.17 -6.47 0.47
C SER A 65 -14.09 -5.71 -0.29
N ILE A 66 -14.30 -5.44 -1.58
CA ILE A 66 -13.41 -4.59 -2.38
C ILE A 66 -14.19 -3.35 -2.78
N ARG A 67 -13.61 -2.18 -2.54
CA ARG A 67 -14.18 -0.86 -2.77
C ARG A 67 -13.16 0.02 -3.48
N ASN A 68 -13.66 0.91 -4.34
CA ASN A 68 -12.86 1.94 -5.00
C ASN A 68 -13.40 3.30 -4.57
N THR A 69 -12.66 3.97 -3.67
CA THR A 69 -12.92 5.36 -3.30
C THR A 69 -12.04 6.34 -4.07
N SER A 70 -11.10 5.86 -4.89
CA SER A 70 -10.26 6.71 -5.75
C SER A 70 -11.03 7.36 -6.90
N GLY A 71 -12.13 6.73 -7.34
CA GLY A 71 -12.91 7.19 -8.48
C GLY A 71 -12.32 6.86 -9.85
N ASP A 72 -11.16 6.19 -9.90
CA ASP A 72 -10.51 5.80 -11.15
C ASP A 72 -11.27 4.63 -11.82
N PRO A 73 -11.86 4.81 -13.02
CA PRO A 73 -12.57 3.76 -13.74
C PRO A 73 -11.63 2.75 -14.41
N ALA A 74 -10.32 3.04 -14.48
CA ALA A 74 -9.35 2.16 -15.14
C ALA A 74 -9.17 0.82 -14.40
N VAL A 75 -9.57 0.74 -13.13
CA VAL A 75 -9.47 -0.48 -12.33
C VAL A 75 -10.77 -1.28 -12.37
N ASP A 76 -10.74 -2.41 -13.07
CA ASP A 76 -11.85 -3.37 -13.05
C ASP A 76 -11.91 -4.12 -11.71
N LEU A 77 -12.77 -3.63 -10.81
CA LEU A 77 -13.01 -4.24 -9.50
C LEU A 77 -13.65 -5.62 -9.56
N LYS A 78 -14.36 -5.96 -10.64
CA LYS A 78 -14.97 -7.28 -10.79
C LYS A 78 -13.91 -8.30 -11.13
N ALA A 79 -13.04 -7.99 -12.09
CA ALA A 79 -11.88 -8.81 -12.43
C ALA A 79 -10.96 -8.98 -11.21
N LEU A 80 -10.60 -7.88 -10.55
CA LEU A 80 -9.75 -7.90 -9.35
C LEU A 80 -10.35 -8.76 -8.23
N ARG A 81 -11.67 -8.66 -8.00
CA ARG A 81 -12.35 -9.52 -7.01
C ARG A 81 -12.23 -10.99 -7.37
N ASN A 82 -12.56 -11.36 -8.61
CA ASN A 82 -12.55 -12.76 -9.04
C ASN A 82 -11.16 -13.37 -8.89
N ASP A 83 -10.12 -12.61 -9.23
CA ASP A 83 -8.74 -13.04 -9.11
C ASP A 83 -8.34 -13.29 -7.65
N ILE A 84 -8.62 -12.34 -6.76
CA ILE A 84 -8.31 -12.47 -5.33
C ILE A 84 -9.11 -13.62 -4.70
N GLU A 85 -10.40 -13.75 -5.02
CA GLU A 85 -11.22 -14.86 -4.53
C GLU A 85 -10.65 -16.20 -4.96
N LYS A 86 -10.21 -16.32 -6.23
CA LYS A 86 -9.59 -17.53 -6.75
C LYS A 86 -8.30 -17.86 -6.03
N ALA A 87 -7.40 -16.88 -5.86
CA ALA A 87 -6.13 -17.08 -5.16
C ALA A 87 -6.35 -17.56 -3.71
N TYR A 88 -7.30 -16.97 -2.98
CA TYR A 88 -7.61 -17.39 -1.61
C TYR A 88 -8.25 -18.79 -1.55
N ILE A 89 -9.07 -19.15 -2.53
CA ILE A 89 -9.61 -20.52 -2.63
C ILE A 89 -8.49 -21.53 -2.86
N GLU A 90 -7.54 -21.23 -3.75
CA GLU A 90 -6.37 -22.08 -4.02
C GLU A 90 -5.50 -22.28 -2.78
N LYS A 91 -5.44 -21.28 -1.90
CA LYS A 91 -4.76 -21.35 -0.60
C LYS A 91 -5.53 -22.09 0.50
N GLY A 92 -6.77 -22.52 0.23
CA GLY A 92 -7.58 -23.34 1.14
C GLY A 92 -8.65 -22.57 1.94
N TYR A 93 -8.88 -21.29 1.63
CA TYR A 93 -9.98 -20.52 2.24
C TYR A 93 -11.32 -20.80 1.56
N LYS A 94 -12.40 -20.51 2.29
CA LYS A 94 -13.76 -20.49 1.73
C LYS A 94 -14.24 -19.05 1.58
N ILE A 95 -14.73 -18.65 0.42
CA ILE A 95 -15.28 -17.31 0.22
C ILE A 95 -16.80 -17.32 0.43
N THR A 96 -17.33 -16.30 1.11
CA THR A 96 -18.77 -16.12 1.28
C THR A 96 -19.22 -14.68 1.06
N LYS A 97 -20.43 -14.53 0.53
CA LYS A 97 -21.16 -13.25 0.49
C LYS A 97 -22.14 -13.10 1.66
N GLY A 98 -22.31 -14.16 2.45
CA GLY A 98 -23.28 -14.22 3.55
C GLY A 98 -22.81 -13.53 4.84
N LYS A 99 -23.62 -13.68 5.89
CA LYS A 99 -23.33 -13.15 7.24
C LYS A 99 -22.47 -14.10 8.10
N LYS A 100 -22.23 -15.33 7.65
CA LYS A 100 -21.48 -16.36 8.37
C LYS A 100 -20.04 -16.44 7.84
N TYR A 101 -19.13 -15.70 8.44
CA TYR A 101 -17.71 -15.68 8.11
C TYR A 101 -16.87 -15.60 9.39
N GLY A 102 -15.64 -16.09 9.34
CA GLY A 102 -14.68 -15.98 10.45
C GLY A 102 -13.67 -14.85 10.25
N ILE A 103 -13.45 -14.46 8.99
CA ILE A 103 -12.49 -13.45 8.57
C ILE A 103 -13.21 -12.46 7.65
N HIS A 104 -13.03 -11.17 7.88
CA HIS A 104 -13.47 -10.12 6.97
C HIS A 104 -12.25 -9.39 6.44
N ILE A 105 -12.08 -9.40 5.12
CA ILE A 105 -11.04 -8.63 4.45
C ILE A 105 -11.76 -7.51 3.71
N ASP A 106 -11.39 -6.29 4.04
CA ASP A 106 -11.83 -5.08 3.35
C ASP A 106 -10.64 -4.42 2.68
N ILE A 107 -10.70 -4.33 1.35
CA ILE A 107 -9.70 -3.70 0.49
C ILE A 107 -10.34 -2.45 -0.06
N ASN A 108 -9.85 -1.29 0.36
CA ASN A 108 -10.31 0.00 -0.14
C ASN A 108 -9.21 0.67 -0.96
N MET A 109 -9.39 0.72 -2.28
CA MET A 109 -8.52 1.50 -3.14
C MET A 109 -8.82 2.99 -2.95
N ARG A 110 -7.94 3.66 -2.21
CA ARG A 110 -8.10 5.05 -1.81
C ARG A 110 -7.71 6.02 -2.90
N TYR A 111 -6.64 5.71 -3.60
CA TYR A 111 -6.08 6.60 -4.59
C TYR A 111 -5.51 5.82 -5.77
N SER A 112 -5.69 6.37 -6.96
CA SER A 112 -5.26 5.80 -8.22
C SER A 112 -5.14 6.95 -9.22
N GLY A 113 -3.94 7.29 -9.65
CA GLY A 113 -3.72 8.46 -10.49
C GLY A 113 -2.26 8.88 -10.64
N GLN A 114 -2.04 9.86 -11.51
CA GLN A 114 -0.75 10.54 -11.64
C GLN A 114 -0.54 11.51 -10.47
N ILE A 115 0.68 11.51 -9.93
CA ILE A 115 1.04 12.32 -8.78
C ILE A 115 1.29 13.75 -9.20
N SER A 116 0.67 14.69 -8.47
CA SER A 116 1.03 16.10 -8.47
C SER A 116 1.86 16.45 -7.24
N THR A 117 2.59 17.56 -7.29
CA THR A 117 3.48 18.07 -6.22
C THR A 117 2.82 18.14 -4.85
N ASN A 118 1.55 18.56 -4.79
CA ASN A 118 0.79 18.65 -3.54
C ASN A 118 0.48 17.27 -2.93
N MET A 119 0.31 16.26 -3.78
CA MET A 119 -0.06 14.91 -3.38
C MET A 119 1.16 14.09 -2.95
N ALA A 120 2.33 14.38 -3.52
CA ALA A 120 3.61 13.83 -3.05
C ALA A 120 3.88 14.20 -1.58
N ILE A 121 3.44 15.38 -1.14
CA ILE A 121 3.53 15.83 0.27
C ILE A 121 2.53 15.08 1.15
N GLU A 122 1.26 14.98 0.73
CA GLU A 122 0.19 14.30 1.50
C GLU A 122 0.52 12.81 1.70
N TYR A 123 0.89 12.11 0.63
CA TYR A 123 1.27 10.69 0.69
C TYR A 123 2.71 10.47 1.18
N GLY A 124 3.55 11.50 1.14
CA GLY A 124 4.87 11.47 1.75
C GLY A 124 4.83 11.47 3.27
N LEU A 125 3.87 12.19 3.85
CA LEU A 125 3.59 12.16 5.27
C LEU A 125 3.06 10.79 5.74
N LEU A 126 2.34 10.04 4.89
CA LEU A 126 1.85 8.70 5.24
C LEU A 126 3.00 7.68 5.44
N GLY A 127 4.10 7.82 4.71
CA GLY A 127 5.33 7.03 4.92
C GLY A 127 6.11 7.44 6.17
N ALA A 128 6.08 8.74 6.54
CA ALA A 128 6.74 9.23 7.75
C ALA A 128 5.91 8.96 9.03
N ALA A 129 4.58 9.04 8.96
CA ALA A 129 3.69 8.85 10.09
C ALA A 129 3.64 7.38 10.58
N THR A 130 3.92 6.42 9.70
CA THR A 130 3.99 5.00 10.05
C THR A 130 5.37 4.58 10.61
N GLY A 131 6.44 5.32 10.30
CA GLY A 131 7.76 5.18 10.94
C GLY A 131 7.99 6.09 12.15
N GLY A 132 7.11 7.07 12.37
CA GLY A 132 7.28 8.15 13.36
C GLY A 132 6.49 8.00 14.67
N TYR A 133 5.80 6.88 14.90
CA TYR A 133 5.10 6.64 16.18
C TYR A 133 6.03 6.19 17.33
N VAL A 134 7.30 6.59 17.28
CA VAL A 134 8.28 6.38 18.36
C VAL A 134 8.83 7.72 18.90
N GLY A 135 8.46 8.87 18.34
CA GLY A 135 9.04 10.16 18.77
C GLY A 135 8.15 11.37 18.59
N SER A 136 7.11 11.53 19.42
CA SER A 136 6.34 12.79 19.47
C SER A 136 6.05 13.22 20.92
N LYS A 137 7.14 13.46 21.67
CA LYS A 137 7.15 14.42 22.79
C LYS A 137 8.13 15.55 22.48
N SER A 138 7.91 16.34 21.43
CA SER A 138 8.47 17.69 21.33
C SER A 138 7.81 18.49 20.19
N PRO A 139 7.10 19.59 20.47
CA PRO A 139 6.46 20.41 19.46
C PRO A 139 7.29 21.67 19.19
N SER A 140 8.36 21.59 18.39
CA SER A 140 9.05 22.78 17.86
C SER A 140 10.21 22.42 16.92
N SER A 141 9.90 21.97 15.71
CA SER A 141 10.78 22.21 14.55
C SER A 141 10.08 21.73 13.28
N MET A 142 9.84 22.65 12.36
CA MET A 142 9.34 22.40 11.01
C MET A 142 10.39 21.70 10.11
N ASP A 143 11.55 21.30 10.66
CA ASP A 143 12.69 20.69 9.97
C ASP A 143 12.87 19.18 10.26
N GLY A 144 11.90 18.54 10.94
CA GLY A 144 12.03 17.16 11.43
C GLY A 144 11.55 16.04 10.50
N ALA A 145 11.58 16.19 9.17
CA ALA A 145 11.09 15.17 8.24
C ALA A 145 12.08 14.02 7.99
N VAL A 146 13.25 14.02 8.62
CA VAL A 146 14.31 13.03 8.39
C VAL A 146 14.75 12.47 9.73
N LEU A 147 14.27 11.28 10.08
CA LEU A 147 15.04 10.20 10.72
C LEU A 147 14.10 9.04 11.11
N GLY A 148 14.09 8.04 10.23
CA GLY A 148 13.43 6.75 10.42
C GLY A 148 13.94 5.75 9.38
N THR A 149 15.24 5.74 9.11
CA THR A 149 15.87 4.86 8.12
C THR A 149 16.47 3.63 8.81
N ALA A 150 15.63 2.64 9.06
CA ALA A 150 16.06 1.26 9.22
C ALA A 150 15.09 0.36 8.45
N GLY A 151 15.30 0.29 7.12
CA GLY A 151 14.61 -0.66 6.25
C GLY A 151 13.69 -0.03 5.20
N GLY A 152 14.20 0.11 3.97
CA GLY A 152 13.37 0.32 2.77
C GLY A 152 13.03 1.78 2.43
N ALA A 153 12.95 2.07 1.13
CA ALA A 153 12.45 3.36 0.64
C ALA A 153 10.98 3.52 1.07
N THR A 154 10.68 4.54 1.87
CA THR A 154 9.30 4.89 2.21
C THR A 154 8.60 5.44 0.96
N VAL A 155 7.27 5.30 0.88
CA VAL A 155 6.47 5.90 -0.20
C VAL A 155 6.86 7.37 -0.38
N GLY A 156 6.99 8.13 0.70
CA GLY A 156 7.39 9.54 0.64
C GLY A 156 8.78 9.84 0.09
N ALA A 157 9.78 9.00 0.39
CA ALA A 157 11.11 9.18 -0.20
C ALA A 157 11.08 8.99 -1.73
N VAL A 158 10.27 8.05 -2.20
CA VAL A 158 10.04 7.86 -3.64
C VAL A 158 9.24 9.03 -4.19
N LEU A 159 8.08 9.37 -3.62
CA LEU A 159 7.22 10.41 -4.17
C LEU A 159 7.88 11.80 -4.17
N GLY A 160 8.63 12.14 -3.11
CA GLY A 160 9.33 13.42 -2.99
C GLY A 160 10.54 13.56 -3.92
N SER A 161 11.22 12.46 -4.26
CA SER A 161 12.32 12.48 -5.23
C SER A 161 11.86 12.45 -6.69
N TYR A 162 10.57 12.12 -6.93
CA TYR A 162 10.02 11.91 -8.27
C TYR A 162 8.67 12.63 -8.50
N SER A 163 8.47 13.80 -7.87
CA SER A 163 7.32 14.69 -8.06
C SER A 163 7.16 15.26 -9.49
N THR A 164 7.83 14.65 -10.47
CA THR A 164 7.64 14.90 -11.89
C THR A 164 6.36 14.19 -12.35
N GLU A 165 5.62 14.82 -13.26
CA GLU A 165 4.26 14.47 -13.73
C GLU A 165 4.11 13.06 -14.35
N ASP A 166 5.19 12.27 -14.41
CA ASP A 166 5.28 10.95 -15.04
C ASP A 166 5.18 9.76 -14.06
N THR A 167 4.83 9.99 -12.79
CA THR A 167 4.68 8.91 -11.79
C THR A 167 3.20 8.61 -11.52
N TYR A 168 2.79 7.38 -11.79
CA TYR A 168 1.47 6.85 -11.44
C TYR A 168 1.56 6.03 -10.16
N ILE A 169 0.58 6.20 -9.26
CA ILE A 169 0.49 5.45 -8.00
C ILE A 169 -0.93 4.95 -7.76
N MET A 170 -1.00 3.73 -7.21
CA MET A 170 -2.18 3.18 -6.57
C MET A 170 -1.90 2.97 -5.08
N VAL A 171 -2.81 3.48 -4.24
CA VAL A 171 -2.77 3.31 -2.79
C VAL A 171 -4.06 2.66 -2.33
N ALA A 172 -3.94 1.59 -1.56
CA ALA A 172 -5.05 0.91 -0.94
C ALA A 172 -4.82 0.65 0.54
N ASP A 173 -5.90 0.77 1.31
CA ASP A 173 -5.95 0.35 2.68
C ASP A 173 -6.57 -1.06 2.73
N ILE A 174 -5.88 -1.97 3.41
CA ILE A 174 -6.32 -3.35 3.63
C ILE A 174 -6.62 -3.49 5.12
N ALA A 175 -7.85 -3.82 5.46
CA ALA A 175 -8.26 -4.11 6.81
C ALA A 175 -8.68 -5.57 6.93
N ILE A 176 -8.11 -6.27 7.91
CA ILE A 176 -8.47 -7.64 8.25
C ILE A 176 -9.10 -7.67 9.62
N GLY A 177 -10.34 -8.14 9.70
CA GLY A 177 -11.06 -8.36 10.93
C GLY A 177 -11.27 -9.84 11.19
N LEU A 178 -10.83 -10.31 12.36
CA LEU A 178 -11.17 -11.65 12.86
C LEU A 178 -12.47 -11.57 13.64
N VAL A 179 -13.51 -12.29 13.21
CA VAL A 179 -14.83 -12.23 13.83
C VAL A 179 -14.79 -12.85 15.22
N ASP A 180 -15.35 -12.14 16.20
CA ASP A 180 -15.57 -12.69 17.52
C ASP A 180 -16.96 -13.33 17.59
N SER A 181 -16.99 -14.66 17.46
CA SER A 181 -18.23 -15.43 17.56
C SER A 181 -18.78 -15.51 18.99
N LEU A 182 -17.97 -15.20 20.01
CA LEU A 182 -18.31 -15.30 21.43
C LEU A 182 -18.80 -13.97 22.01
N ALA A 183 -18.42 -12.83 21.42
CA ALA A 183 -18.85 -11.49 21.83
C ALA A 183 -20.34 -11.16 21.56
N LYS A 184 -21.22 -12.17 21.45
CA LYS A 184 -22.67 -11.95 21.34
C LYS A 184 -23.16 -11.22 22.59
N ARG A 185 -23.68 -10.01 22.40
CA ARG A 185 -24.31 -9.25 23.48
C ARG A 185 -25.56 -9.99 23.95
N LYS A 186 -25.71 -10.11 25.27
CA LYS A 186 -26.87 -10.76 25.89
C LYS A 186 -27.86 -9.69 26.33
N LYS A 187 -29.10 -9.78 25.84
CA LYS A 187 -30.23 -9.00 26.30
C LYS A 187 -30.94 -9.77 27.42
N TYR A 188 -31.10 -9.13 28.57
CA TYR A 188 -31.86 -9.66 29.69
C TYR A 188 -33.21 -8.96 29.72
N VAL A 189 -34.30 -9.74 29.66
CA VAL A 189 -35.66 -9.21 29.76
C VAL A 189 -36.25 -9.70 31.09
N ILE A 190 -36.64 -8.74 31.92
CA ILE A 190 -37.34 -8.99 33.18
C ILE A 190 -38.81 -8.63 32.95
N ASN A 191 -39.67 -9.65 32.93
CA ASN A 191 -41.12 -9.44 32.90
C ASN A 191 -41.64 -9.47 34.34
N PHE A 192 -42.17 -8.36 34.82
CA PHE A 192 -42.78 -8.27 36.15
C PHE A 192 -44.09 -9.08 36.15
N GLY A 193 -43.98 -10.35 36.56
CA GLY A 193 -45.04 -11.36 36.49
C GLY A 193 -44.50 -12.78 36.24
N ASP A 194 -43.32 -12.88 35.63
CA ASP A 194 -42.53 -14.11 35.51
C ASP A 194 -41.40 -14.06 36.56
N THR A 195 -41.19 -15.11 37.35
CA THR A 195 -40.06 -15.20 38.31
C THR A 195 -38.71 -15.46 37.64
N GLN A 196 -38.67 -15.64 36.32
CA GLN A 196 -37.45 -16.00 35.58
C GLN A 196 -36.96 -14.88 34.65
N ILE A 197 -35.67 -14.59 34.71
CA ILE A 197 -34.98 -13.68 33.79
C ILE A 197 -34.75 -14.40 32.46
N LYS A 198 -35.40 -13.95 31.38
CA LYS A 198 -35.19 -14.51 30.03
C LYS A 198 -33.94 -13.89 29.39
N LYS A 199 -33.08 -14.75 28.86
CA LYS A 199 -31.82 -14.38 28.22
C LYS A 199 -31.95 -14.54 26.71
N TYR A 200 -31.71 -13.47 25.97
CA TYR A 200 -31.71 -13.47 24.51
C TYR A 200 -30.35 -13.03 23.98
N ASN A 201 -29.95 -13.55 22.82
CA ASN A 201 -28.83 -12.97 22.09
C ASN A 201 -29.35 -11.72 21.36
N GLU A 202 -28.68 -10.59 21.57
CA GLU A 202 -29.03 -9.33 20.93
C GLU A 202 -28.42 -9.28 19.52
N GLU A 203 -29.28 -9.18 18.50
CA GLU A 203 -28.85 -8.88 17.13
C GLU A 203 -28.63 -7.38 16.99
N THR A 204 -27.42 -6.92 17.31
CA THR A 204 -27.06 -5.48 17.19
C THR A 204 -26.89 -4.99 15.74
N GLY A 205 -26.96 -5.89 14.76
CA GLY A 205 -26.65 -5.60 13.34
C GLY A 205 -25.16 -5.42 13.03
N PHE A 206 -24.32 -5.21 14.04
CA PHE A 206 -22.86 -5.08 13.89
C PHE A 206 -22.14 -6.39 14.18
N THR A 207 -21.13 -6.70 13.37
CA THR A 207 -20.22 -7.83 13.64
C THR A 207 -19.12 -7.38 14.60
N ALA A 208 -18.97 -8.10 15.71
CA ALA A 208 -17.86 -7.91 16.64
C ALA A 208 -16.60 -8.57 16.08
N TYR A 209 -15.45 -7.92 16.27
CA TYR A 209 -14.15 -8.43 15.83
C TYR A 209 -13.21 -8.53 17.02
N ARG A 210 -12.57 -9.68 17.20
CA ARG A 210 -11.59 -9.92 18.26
C ARG A 210 -10.26 -9.22 17.98
N ALA A 211 -9.92 -9.09 16.71
CA ALA A 211 -8.70 -8.44 16.24
C ALA A 211 -9.01 -7.71 14.93
N ARG A 212 -8.35 -6.57 14.73
CA ARG A 212 -8.43 -5.77 13.51
C ARG A 212 -7.04 -5.28 13.17
N GLU A 213 -6.47 -5.83 12.11
CA GLU A 213 -5.20 -5.37 11.57
C GLU A 213 -5.46 -4.50 10.34
N LYS A 214 -4.68 -3.43 10.22
CA LYS A 214 -4.72 -2.55 9.04
C LYS A 214 -3.33 -2.47 8.44
N SER A 215 -3.24 -2.79 7.17
CA SER A 215 -2.06 -2.59 6.35
C SER A 215 -2.38 -1.59 5.25
N GLN A 216 -1.37 -0.86 4.82
CA GLN A 216 -1.47 0.02 3.66
C GLN A 216 -0.50 -0.49 2.60
N VAL A 217 -1.01 -0.62 1.38
CA VAL A 217 -0.23 -1.03 0.21
C VAL A 217 -0.22 0.12 -0.79
N ALA A 218 0.96 0.45 -1.28
CA ALA A 218 1.17 1.39 -2.36
C ALA A 218 1.98 0.73 -3.46
N VAL A 219 1.54 0.87 -4.70
CA VAL A 219 2.28 0.42 -5.88
C VAL A 219 2.41 1.62 -6.81
N TYR A 220 3.62 1.87 -7.27
CA TYR A 220 3.93 3.05 -8.06
C TYR A 220 4.85 2.68 -9.20
N ALA A 221 4.72 3.40 -10.29
CA ALA A 221 5.60 3.25 -11.43
C ALA A 221 5.77 4.57 -12.15
N GLY A 222 6.92 4.69 -12.81
CA GLY A 222 7.24 5.86 -13.61
C GLY A 222 8.37 5.56 -14.58
N GLY A 223 8.43 6.38 -15.62
CA GLY A 223 9.46 6.38 -16.65
C GLY A 223 9.75 7.81 -17.08
N ASP A 224 10.50 7.99 -18.16
CA ASP A 224 10.61 9.28 -18.82
C ASP A 224 9.58 9.27 -19.97
N ASN A 225 8.68 10.26 -20.05
CA ASN A 225 7.66 10.39 -21.11
C ASN A 225 6.73 9.17 -21.28
N THR A 226 6.27 8.55 -20.20
CA THR A 226 5.38 7.39 -20.30
C THR A 226 3.92 7.78 -20.05
N HIS A 227 3.04 7.45 -20.99
CA HIS A 227 1.60 7.68 -20.81
C HIS A 227 1.01 6.76 -19.74
N GLN A 228 0.02 7.28 -19.00
CA GLN A 228 -0.70 6.54 -17.96
C GLN A 228 -1.21 5.18 -18.47
N SER A 229 -1.78 5.10 -19.68
CA SER A 229 -2.31 3.87 -20.27
C SER A 229 -1.30 2.73 -20.38
N GLU A 230 -0.01 3.05 -20.51
CA GLU A 230 1.08 2.06 -20.60
C GLU A 230 1.50 1.56 -19.21
N ILE A 231 1.31 2.38 -18.17
CA ILE A 231 1.76 2.08 -16.81
C ILE A 231 0.67 1.41 -15.98
N VAL A 232 -0.60 1.83 -16.11
CA VAL A 232 -1.69 1.37 -15.23
C VAL A 232 -1.78 -0.14 -15.20
N SER A 233 -1.73 -0.81 -16.35
CA SER A 233 -1.82 -2.28 -16.43
C SER A 233 -0.74 -2.99 -15.60
N GLY A 234 0.51 -2.51 -15.68
CA GLY A 234 1.64 -3.04 -14.91
C GLY A 234 1.50 -2.78 -13.41
N VAL A 235 1.06 -1.57 -13.01
CA VAL A 235 0.83 -1.23 -11.60
C VAL A 235 -0.33 -2.05 -11.04
N THR A 236 -1.43 -2.23 -11.79
CA THR A 236 -2.59 -3.02 -11.37
C THR A 236 -2.20 -4.49 -11.25
N SER A 237 -1.43 -5.03 -12.18
CA SER A 237 -0.92 -6.41 -12.13
C SER A 237 -0.05 -6.65 -10.90
N ARG A 238 0.88 -5.73 -10.61
CA ARG A 238 1.74 -5.84 -9.42
C ARG A 238 0.93 -5.68 -8.12
N PHE A 239 -0.04 -4.76 -8.10
CA PHE A 239 -0.94 -4.59 -6.96
C PHE A 239 -1.77 -5.85 -6.69
N LYS A 240 -2.36 -6.43 -7.74
CA LYS A 240 -3.05 -7.72 -7.68
C LYS A 240 -2.16 -8.81 -7.09
N ARG A 241 -0.93 -8.98 -7.60
CA ARG A 241 0.01 -10.00 -7.09
C ARG A 241 0.31 -9.83 -5.60
N ILE A 242 0.52 -8.60 -5.13
CA ILE A 242 0.74 -8.33 -3.71
C ILE A 242 -0.47 -8.77 -2.87
N LEU A 243 -1.69 -8.49 -3.34
CA LEU A 243 -2.91 -8.91 -2.64
C LEU A 243 -3.12 -10.42 -2.66
N GLU A 244 -2.81 -11.08 -3.77
CA GLU A 244 -2.86 -12.54 -3.89
C GLU A 244 -1.88 -13.20 -2.93
N ASP A 245 -0.69 -12.62 -2.73
CA ASP A 245 0.37 -13.15 -1.88
C ASP A 245 0.27 -12.76 -0.40
N ALA A 246 -0.42 -11.67 -0.05
CA ALA A 246 -0.49 -11.13 1.30
C ALA A 246 -1.23 -12.01 2.34
N ILE A 247 -1.81 -13.13 1.91
CA ILE A 247 -2.55 -14.09 2.74
C ILE A 247 -2.17 -15.48 2.31
#